data_AF-A0A4S9X1H2-F1
#
_entry.id   AF-A0A4S9X1H2-F1
#
_cell.length_a   1.000
_cell.length_b   1.000
_cell.length_c   1.000
_cell.angle_alpha   90.00
_cell.angle_beta   90.00
_cell.angle_gamma   90.00
#
_symmetry.space_group_name_H-M   'P 1'
#
loop_
_entity.id
_entity.type
_entity.pdbx_description
1 polymer ?
#
loop_
_entity_poly.entity_id
_entity_poly.type
_entity_poly.pdbx_seq_one_letter_code
_entity_poly.pdbx_strand_id
1 'polypeptide(L)'
;METASSKEQETPLLPIFEQTIHKMRLIIRDDKDTASAFIANYIIDRIKAFGPTPSKPFVLGLPTGSSPEGVYKNLVRRHKNGDISFRDVVTFNMDEYVGLPREHPESYHSFMYRHFFSHVDILPSNINILNGNAHDLEAECIAYEEKIKRAGGIELFLGGIGPDGHIAFNEPGSSLASRTRVKTLAYDTIVANSRFFGNDIAKVPRMALTVGVQTVLDAREVVIIITGSHKALALQKCIEGGVNHMWTLSSLQLHPHAMIVADDDATLELQVKTVKYFKSIEQVASTQGFTQTLPDISITTSKRDSIIEKLDSPRSPKSSSPFVITLSSTPTSPTSFNNTSKTLSVHNTKADTQRPVTPEPILEKMSDRLPPSPSPAFAKLSVNTPVQRPITPELVPDRMSDRLPRTPEMRAVTPELMPDRMADRLVRTPQVAGQGLDGLVVDELPLSSMGQRIAV
;
A
#
# COMPACT_ATOMS: atom_id res chain seq x y z
N MET A 1 -14.26 -0.01 77.67
CA MET A 1 -15.27 0.02 76.59
C MET A 1 -14.99 1.25 75.75
N GLU A 2 -14.66 1.23 74.48
CA GLU A 2 -14.09 0.28 73.54
C GLU A 2 -13.58 1.20 72.42
N THR A 3 -12.32 1.07 72.04
CA THR A 3 -11.64 1.97 71.12
C THR A 3 -12.08 1.72 69.68
N ALA A 4 -12.45 2.79 68.97
CA ALA A 4 -12.79 2.76 67.55
C ALA A 4 -11.59 2.32 66.72
N SER A 5 -11.73 1.19 66.00
CA SER A 5 -10.80 0.71 64.98
C SER A 5 -11.47 0.89 63.62
N SER A 6 -11.02 1.89 62.87
CA SER A 6 -11.30 2.07 61.45
C SER A 6 -10.52 1.02 60.65
N LYS A 7 -11.22 0.01 60.13
CA LYS A 7 -10.68 -0.89 59.10
C LYS A 7 -10.80 -0.18 57.75
N GLU A 8 -9.67 0.26 57.21
CA GLU A 8 -9.53 0.53 55.78
C GLU A 8 -9.75 -0.79 55.03
N GLN A 9 -10.77 -0.83 54.17
CA GLN A 9 -10.88 -1.86 53.15
C GLN A 9 -9.91 -1.49 52.03
N GLU A 10 -8.77 -2.18 51.98
CA GLU A 10 -7.95 -2.23 50.76
C GLU A 10 -8.79 -2.83 49.62
N THR A 11 -9.24 -1.99 48.71
CA THR A 11 -9.64 -2.41 47.36
C THR A 11 -8.42 -3.07 46.70
N PRO A 12 -8.52 -4.32 46.21
CA PRO A 12 -7.42 -4.91 45.47
C PRO A 12 -7.24 -4.11 44.17
N LEU A 13 -6.06 -3.52 44.01
CA LEU A 13 -5.63 -2.97 42.74
C LEU A 13 -5.60 -4.12 41.72
N LEU A 14 -6.58 -4.14 40.83
CA LEU A 14 -6.53 -5.00 39.64
C LEU A 14 -5.23 -4.67 38.89
N PRO A 15 -4.48 -5.68 38.40
CA PRO A 15 -3.29 -5.43 37.62
C PRO A 15 -3.67 -4.61 36.39
N ILE A 16 -3.02 -3.47 36.20
CA ILE A 16 -3.04 -2.71 34.95
C ILE A 16 -2.24 -3.52 33.93
N PHE A 17 -2.81 -4.63 33.46
CA PHE A 17 -2.29 -5.39 32.34
C PHE A 17 -3.27 -5.22 31.18
N GLU A 18 -2.71 -4.98 29.99
CA GLU A 18 -3.37 -5.09 28.70
C GLU A 18 -4.23 -3.88 28.23
N GLN A 19 -3.67 -2.67 28.32
CA GLN A 19 -3.95 -1.69 27.25
C GLN A 19 -2.89 -1.89 26.16
N THR A 20 -3.12 -2.86 25.29
CA THR A 20 -2.41 -2.95 24.01
C THR A 20 -2.57 -1.61 23.32
N ILE A 21 -1.51 -0.81 23.30
CA ILE A 21 -1.56 0.52 22.70
C ILE A 21 -1.80 0.34 21.20
N HIS A 22 -3.06 0.50 20.79
CA HIS A 22 -3.56 0.51 19.42
C HIS A 22 -3.05 1.76 18.68
N LYS A 23 -1.74 1.87 18.49
CA LYS A 23 -1.14 2.98 17.76
C LYS A 23 -0.33 2.46 16.59
N MET A 24 -0.52 3.12 15.45
CA MET A 24 0.39 3.02 14.31
C MET A 24 1.83 3.22 14.79
N ARG A 25 2.72 2.35 14.33
CA ARG A 25 4.16 2.45 14.58
C ARG A 25 4.82 3.12 13.38
N LEU A 26 5.64 4.13 13.62
CA LEU A 26 6.55 4.68 12.60
C LEU A 26 7.98 4.43 13.07
N ILE A 27 8.69 3.62 12.29
CA ILE A 27 10.06 3.19 12.53
C ILE A 27 10.95 3.94 11.54
N ILE A 28 11.88 4.75 12.04
CA ILE A 28 12.77 5.53 11.18
C ILE A 28 14.17 4.92 11.25
N ARG A 29 14.76 4.66 10.10
CA ARG A 29 16.14 4.17 9.94
C ARG A 29 16.95 5.13 9.10
N ASP A 30 18.26 5.00 9.15
CA ASP A 30 19.16 5.97 8.53
C ASP A 30 19.08 5.92 7.00
N ASP A 31 18.87 4.72 6.44
CA ASP A 31 18.86 4.50 5.00
C ASP A 31 17.92 3.35 4.57
N LYS A 32 17.79 3.20 3.25
CA LYS A 32 16.98 2.13 2.63
C LYS A 32 17.40 0.73 3.05
N ASP A 33 18.70 0.48 3.25
CA ASP A 33 19.22 -0.87 3.52
C ASP A 33 18.93 -1.29 4.96
N THR A 34 19.10 -0.37 5.91
CA THR A 34 18.76 -0.55 7.32
C THR A 34 17.25 -0.64 7.53
N ALA A 35 16.43 0.13 6.81
CA ALA A 35 14.98 -0.05 6.77
C ALA A 35 14.57 -1.44 6.23
N SER A 36 15.20 -1.87 5.14
CA SER A 36 14.95 -3.19 4.54
C SER A 36 15.35 -4.35 5.45
N ALA A 37 16.51 -4.25 6.10
CA ALA A 37 17.00 -5.25 7.04
C ALA A 37 16.10 -5.36 8.27
N PHE A 38 15.61 -4.23 8.78
CA PHE A 38 14.67 -4.20 9.90
C PHE A 38 13.39 -4.97 9.58
N ILE A 39 12.76 -4.71 8.43
CA ILE A 39 11.54 -5.42 8.02
C ILE A 39 11.81 -6.91 7.80
N ALA A 40 12.93 -7.27 7.18
CA ALA A 40 13.27 -8.68 6.95
C ALA A 40 13.43 -9.44 8.28
N ASN A 41 14.10 -8.84 9.26
CA ASN A 41 14.21 -9.41 10.61
C ASN A 41 12.82 -9.53 11.26
N TYR A 42 11.99 -8.48 11.15
CA TYR A 42 10.65 -8.50 11.68
C TYR A 42 9.79 -9.64 11.10
N ILE A 43 9.80 -9.82 9.76
CA ILE A 43 9.09 -10.93 9.10
C ILE A 43 9.60 -12.28 9.59
N ILE A 44 10.92 -12.45 9.72
CA ILE A 44 11.52 -13.70 10.22
C ILE A 44 11.05 -13.98 11.65
N ASP A 45 11.09 -12.98 12.53
CA ASP A 45 10.67 -13.11 13.92
C ASP A 45 9.18 -13.43 14.02
N ARG A 46 8.34 -12.83 13.16
CA ARG A 46 6.90 -13.13 13.07
C ARG A 46 6.65 -14.56 12.63
N ILE A 47 7.32 -15.04 11.59
CA ILE A 47 7.19 -16.43 11.12
C ILE A 47 7.66 -17.39 12.22
N LYS A 48 8.79 -17.13 12.87
CA LYS A 48 9.31 -17.99 13.95
C LYS A 48 8.39 -18.06 15.16
N ALA A 49 7.89 -16.91 15.62
CA ALA A 49 6.98 -16.85 16.76
C ALA A 49 5.62 -17.49 16.46
N PHE A 50 5.14 -17.38 15.22
CA PHE A 50 3.92 -18.04 14.79
C PHE A 50 4.05 -19.58 14.76
N GLY A 51 5.25 -20.07 14.42
CA GLY A 51 5.56 -21.50 14.33
C GLY A 51 4.70 -22.21 13.29
N PRO A 52 4.82 -21.88 11.99
CA PRO A 52 3.95 -22.46 10.97
C PRO A 52 4.17 -23.95 10.82
N THR A 53 3.11 -24.64 10.43
CA THR A 53 3.09 -26.07 10.11
C THR A 53 2.22 -26.28 8.87
N PRO A 54 2.25 -27.45 8.21
CA PRO A 54 1.41 -27.70 7.05
C PRO A 54 -0.10 -27.48 7.28
N SER A 55 -0.60 -27.71 8.50
CA SER A 55 -2.01 -27.52 8.87
C SER A 55 -2.31 -26.10 9.41
N LYS A 56 -1.28 -25.31 9.71
CA LYS A 56 -1.38 -23.93 10.20
C LYS A 56 -0.27 -23.10 9.54
N PRO A 57 -0.41 -22.78 8.23
CA PRO A 57 0.62 -22.02 7.51
C PRO A 57 0.64 -20.56 7.94
N PHE A 58 1.79 -19.90 7.79
CA PHE A 58 1.88 -18.45 7.94
C PHE A 58 1.49 -17.78 6.62
N VAL A 59 0.44 -16.95 6.62
CA VAL A 59 -0.08 -16.31 5.40
C VAL A 59 0.51 -14.91 5.23
N LEU A 60 1.28 -14.69 4.17
CA LEU A 60 2.07 -13.49 3.93
C LEU A 60 1.62 -12.74 2.66
N GLY A 61 1.14 -11.52 2.82
CA GLY A 61 0.87 -10.59 1.71
C GLY A 61 2.15 -9.93 1.22
N LEU A 62 2.39 -9.87 -0.10
CA LEU A 62 3.66 -9.41 -0.68
C LEU A 62 3.51 -8.33 -1.77
N PRO A 63 4.41 -7.32 -1.77
CA PRO A 63 4.49 -6.29 -2.81
C PRO A 63 5.46 -6.62 -3.94
N THR A 64 5.38 -5.87 -5.02
CA THR A 64 6.44 -5.76 -6.03
C THR A 64 7.06 -4.36 -6.02
N GLY A 65 7.90 -4.05 -7.01
CA GLY A 65 8.56 -2.76 -7.15
C GLY A 65 9.90 -2.66 -6.41
N SER A 66 10.56 -1.50 -6.53
CA SER A 66 11.96 -1.33 -6.09
C SER A 66 12.13 -1.16 -4.57
N SER A 67 11.06 -0.79 -3.85
CA SER A 67 11.09 -0.65 -2.39
C SER A 67 11.33 -1.99 -1.66
N PRO A 68 10.57 -3.07 -1.93
CA PRO A 68 10.75 -4.35 -1.23
C PRO A 68 11.96 -5.19 -1.67
N GLU A 69 12.68 -4.83 -2.75
CA GLU A 69 13.84 -5.62 -3.21
C GLU A 69 14.90 -5.85 -2.13
N GLY A 70 15.17 -4.81 -1.31
CA GLY A 70 16.09 -4.93 -0.19
C GLY A 70 15.60 -5.94 0.86
N VAL A 71 14.29 -5.95 1.13
CA VAL A 71 13.66 -6.91 2.06
C VAL A 71 13.83 -8.33 1.53
N TYR A 72 13.52 -8.57 0.25
CA TYR A 72 13.69 -9.89 -0.37
C TYR A 72 15.13 -10.37 -0.35
N LYS A 73 16.11 -9.52 -0.69
CA LYS A 73 17.54 -9.86 -0.62
C LYS A 73 17.94 -10.30 0.80
N ASN A 74 17.47 -9.61 1.83
CA ASN A 74 17.73 -9.98 3.21
C ASN A 74 17.04 -11.31 3.58
N LEU A 75 15.77 -11.53 3.23
CA LEU A 75 15.06 -12.80 3.48
C LEU A 75 15.75 -13.98 2.80
N VAL A 76 16.15 -13.84 1.53
CA VAL A 76 16.89 -14.86 0.78
C VAL A 76 18.22 -15.18 1.45
N ARG A 77 18.98 -14.16 1.87
CA ARG A 77 20.25 -14.35 2.59
C ARG A 77 20.05 -15.13 3.89
N ARG A 78 19.02 -14.78 4.68
CA ARG A 78 18.72 -15.44 5.96
C ARG A 78 18.22 -16.88 5.75
N HIS A 79 17.45 -17.14 4.70
CA HIS A 79 17.09 -18.51 4.32
C HIS A 79 18.34 -19.34 3.96
N LYS A 80 19.21 -18.82 3.09
CA LYS A 80 20.44 -19.53 2.66
C LYS A 80 21.40 -19.82 3.82
N ASN A 81 21.36 -19.00 4.87
CA ASN A 81 22.11 -19.19 6.11
C ASN A 81 21.45 -20.19 7.09
N GLY A 82 20.27 -20.74 6.76
CA GLY A 82 19.53 -21.69 7.59
C GLY A 82 18.73 -21.04 8.72
N ASP A 83 18.56 -19.72 8.72
CA ASP A 83 17.89 -19.01 9.81
C ASP A 83 16.37 -19.08 9.74
N ILE A 84 15.80 -19.34 8.56
CA ILE A 84 14.35 -19.33 8.31
C ILE A 84 14.00 -20.27 7.15
N SER A 85 12.83 -20.91 7.24
CA SER A 85 12.21 -21.70 6.18
C SER A 85 10.87 -21.05 5.78
N PHE A 86 10.55 -21.11 4.49
CA PHE A 86 9.30 -20.68 3.87
C PHE A 86 8.44 -21.86 3.42
N ARG A 87 8.81 -23.10 3.76
CA ARG A 87 8.09 -24.31 3.35
C ARG A 87 6.61 -24.29 3.74
N ASP A 88 6.32 -23.83 4.97
CA ASP A 88 4.96 -23.72 5.54
C ASP A 88 4.43 -22.28 5.50
N VAL A 89 4.94 -21.46 4.56
CA VAL A 89 4.43 -20.11 4.28
C VAL A 89 3.55 -20.16 3.03
N VAL A 90 2.42 -19.44 3.07
CA VAL A 90 1.52 -19.22 1.94
C VAL A 90 1.55 -17.74 1.58
N THR A 91 1.80 -17.41 0.31
CA THR A 91 1.96 -16.01 -0.11
C THR A 91 0.82 -15.54 -0.99
N PHE A 92 0.43 -14.27 -0.86
CA PHE A 92 -0.51 -13.60 -1.75
C PHE A 92 0.10 -12.27 -2.23
N ASN A 93 0.34 -12.14 -3.53
CA ASN A 93 0.77 -10.86 -4.11
C ASN A 93 -0.39 -9.88 -4.26
N MET A 94 -0.06 -8.59 -4.24
CA MET A 94 -1.06 -7.51 -4.33
C MET A 94 -1.72 -7.39 -5.71
N ASP A 95 -0.99 -7.65 -6.78
CA ASP A 95 -1.41 -7.26 -8.12
C ASP A 95 -0.70 -8.03 -9.23
N GLU A 96 -1.25 -7.93 -10.44
CA GLU A 96 -0.63 -8.34 -11.70
C GLU A 96 -1.23 -7.54 -12.87
N TYR A 97 -0.43 -7.26 -13.89
CA TYR A 97 -0.90 -6.62 -15.12
C TYR A 97 -1.88 -7.51 -15.90
N VAL A 98 -2.92 -6.89 -16.45
CA VAL A 98 -3.86 -7.59 -17.34
C VAL A 98 -3.28 -7.67 -18.75
N GLY A 99 -3.36 -8.85 -19.37
CA GLY A 99 -2.94 -9.08 -20.76
C GLY A 99 -1.43 -9.15 -20.99
N LEU A 100 -0.61 -9.08 -19.93
CA LEU A 100 0.83 -9.26 -20.03
C LEU A 100 1.17 -10.76 -19.87
N PRO A 101 1.94 -11.38 -20.78
CA PRO A 101 2.30 -12.79 -20.65
C PRO A 101 2.95 -13.07 -19.29
N ARG A 102 2.63 -14.21 -18.69
CA ARG A 102 3.10 -14.57 -17.35
C ARG A 102 4.63 -14.59 -17.28
N GLU A 103 5.28 -15.07 -18.32
CA GLU A 103 6.74 -15.20 -18.45
C GLU A 103 7.41 -13.90 -18.93
N HIS A 104 6.64 -12.84 -19.22
CA HIS A 104 7.21 -11.56 -19.60
C HIS A 104 8.13 -11.04 -18.48
N PRO A 105 9.34 -10.52 -18.78
CA PRO A 105 10.32 -10.13 -17.76
C PRO A 105 9.80 -9.07 -16.77
N GLU A 106 8.87 -8.22 -17.22
CA GLU A 106 8.21 -7.19 -16.40
C GLU A 106 6.86 -7.60 -15.81
N SER A 107 6.44 -8.87 -15.95
CA SER A 107 5.29 -9.37 -15.19
C SER A 107 5.64 -9.45 -13.70
N TYR A 108 4.62 -9.33 -12.84
CA TYR A 108 4.83 -9.46 -11.41
C TYR A 108 5.08 -10.92 -11.01
N HIS A 109 4.59 -11.89 -11.78
CA HIS A 109 5.08 -13.28 -11.75
C HIS A 109 6.60 -13.34 -11.90
N SER A 110 7.17 -12.83 -13.00
CA SER A 110 8.61 -12.86 -13.25
C SER A 110 9.40 -12.09 -12.20
N PHE A 111 8.90 -10.94 -11.75
CA PHE A 111 9.50 -10.16 -10.67
C PHE A 111 9.68 -10.99 -9.40
N MET A 112 8.61 -11.67 -8.95
CA MET A 112 8.64 -12.42 -7.69
C MET A 112 9.53 -13.66 -7.78
N TYR A 113 9.54 -14.37 -8.91
CA TYR A 113 10.45 -15.50 -9.11
C TYR A 113 11.91 -15.06 -9.21
N ARG A 114 12.19 -13.93 -9.86
CA ARG A 114 13.54 -13.37 -9.97
C ARG A 114 14.11 -12.96 -8.62
N HIS A 115 13.32 -12.28 -7.79
CA HIS A 115 13.81 -11.65 -6.56
C HIS A 115 13.63 -12.50 -5.31
N PHE A 116 12.68 -13.45 -5.29
CA PHE A 116 12.35 -14.16 -4.06
C PHE A 116 12.08 -15.66 -4.24
N PHE A 117 11.02 -16.05 -4.97
CA PHE A 117 10.51 -17.43 -4.92
C PHE A 117 11.47 -18.50 -5.44
N SER A 118 12.36 -18.18 -6.39
CA SER A 118 13.36 -19.14 -6.89
C SER A 118 14.53 -19.36 -5.92
N HIS A 119 14.60 -18.61 -4.82
CA HIS A 119 15.78 -18.56 -3.94
C HIS A 119 15.51 -19.06 -2.51
N VAL A 120 14.28 -19.50 -2.24
CA VAL A 120 13.82 -20.01 -0.94
C VAL A 120 13.04 -21.31 -1.12
N ASP A 121 12.81 -22.05 -0.04
CA ASP A 121 12.14 -23.36 -0.02
C ASP A 121 10.61 -23.31 0.01
N ILE A 122 10.00 -22.21 -0.47
CA ILE A 122 8.54 -22.08 -0.58
C ILE A 122 7.98 -23.09 -1.59
N LEU A 123 6.85 -23.73 -1.23
CA LEU A 123 6.19 -24.66 -2.14
C LEU A 123 5.45 -23.89 -3.25
N PRO A 124 5.58 -24.28 -4.54
CA PRO A 124 4.89 -23.61 -5.63
C PRO A 124 3.35 -23.55 -5.47
N SER A 125 2.75 -24.57 -4.83
CA SER A 125 1.31 -24.60 -4.51
C SER A 125 0.87 -23.54 -3.50
N ASN A 126 1.82 -23.00 -2.73
CA ASN A 126 1.59 -21.99 -1.71
C ASN A 126 1.78 -20.56 -2.24
N ILE A 127 2.19 -20.41 -3.50
CA ILE A 127 2.36 -19.11 -4.16
C ILE A 127 1.05 -18.70 -4.83
N ASN A 128 0.54 -17.51 -4.48
CA ASN A 128 -0.68 -16.96 -5.08
C ASN A 128 -0.38 -15.58 -5.66
N ILE A 129 -0.60 -15.45 -6.97
CA ILE A 129 -0.51 -14.20 -7.72
C ILE A 129 -1.72 -14.18 -8.64
N LEU A 130 -2.39 -13.02 -8.74
CA LEU A 130 -3.54 -12.83 -9.61
C LEU A 130 -3.22 -13.22 -11.05
N ASN A 131 -4.16 -13.89 -11.72
CA ASN A 131 -4.03 -14.24 -13.13
C ASN A 131 -4.56 -13.11 -14.03
N GLY A 132 -3.69 -12.19 -14.41
CA GLY A 132 -4.02 -11.10 -15.35
C GLY A 132 -4.40 -11.54 -16.77
N ASN A 133 -4.27 -12.83 -17.10
CA ASN A 133 -4.68 -13.42 -18.39
C ASN A 133 -5.88 -14.38 -18.25
N ALA A 134 -6.61 -14.33 -17.13
CA ALA A 134 -7.83 -15.09 -16.96
C ALA A 134 -8.90 -14.67 -17.99
N HIS A 135 -9.69 -15.63 -18.46
CA HIS A 135 -10.79 -15.36 -19.38
C HIS A 135 -11.86 -14.45 -18.75
N ASP A 136 -12.15 -14.67 -17.47
CA ASP A 136 -13.04 -13.83 -16.66
C ASP A 136 -12.23 -13.24 -15.51
N LEU A 137 -11.91 -11.95 -15.64
CA LEU A 137 -11.09 -11.21 -14.68
C LEU A 137 -11.82 -10.94 -13.37
N GLU A 138 -13.14 -10.77 -13.40
CA GLU A 138 -13.94 -10.56 -12.18
C GLU A 138 -14.05 -11.85 -11.38
N ALA A 139 -14.29 -12.98 -12.05
CA ALA A 139 -14.28 -14.30 -11.42
C ALA A 139 -12.91 -14.62 -10.79
N GLU A 140 -11.80 -14.25 -11.44
CA GLU A 140 -10.45 -14.37 -10.88
C GLU A 140 -10.31 -13.57 -9.58
N CYS A 141 -10.75 -12.31 -9.56
CA CYS A 141 -10.72 -11.46 -8.37
C CYS A 141 -11.54 -12.03 -7.20
N ILE A 142 -12.74 -12.54 -7.48
CA ILE A 142 -13.60 -13.20 -6.48
C ILE A 142 -12.92 -14.47 -5.95
N ALA A 143 -12.38 -15.30 -6.84
CA ALA A 143 -11.68 -16.53 -6.47
C ALA A 143 -10.45 -16.26 -5.61
N TYR A 144 -9.74 -15.16 -5.88
CA TYR A 144 -8.57 -14.73 -5.11
C TYR A 144 -8.95 -14.36 -3.66
N GLU A 145 -10.02 -13.60 -3.47
CA GLU A 145 -10.58 -13.26 -2.16
C GLU A 145 -11.01 -14.50 -1.38
N GLU A 146 -11.70 -15.44 -2.04
CA GLU A 146 -12.10 -16.70 -1.42
C GLU A 146 -10.90 -17.60 -1.08
N LYS A 147 -9.80 -17.50 -1.84
CA LYS A 147 -8.56 -18.20 -1.52
C LYS A 147 -7.88 -17.62 -0.28
N ILE A 148 -7.86 -16.29 -0.13
CA ILE A 148 -7.38 -15.61 1.08
C ILE A 148 -8.21 -16.04 2.30
N LYS A 149 -9.55 -16.03 2.18
CA LYS A 149 -10.45 -16.47 3.27
C LYS A 149 -10.22 -17.92 3.66
N ARG A 150 -10.10 -18.84 2.70
CA ARG A 150 -9.82 -20.27 2.95
C ARG A 150 -8.46 -20.50 3.62
N ALA A 151 -7.48 -19.63 3.38
CA ALA A 151 -6.19 -19.67 4.07
C ALA A 151 -6.27 -19.14 5.53
N GLY A 152 -7.42 -18.64 5.98
CA GLY A 152 -7.60 -18.06 7.32
C GLY A 152 -7.39 -16.55 7.39
N GLY A 153 -7.23 -15.89 6.24
CA GLY A 153 -6.85 -14.48 6.15
C GLY A 153 -5.33 -14.28 6.17
N ILE A 154 -4.89 -13.05 5.91
CA ILE A 154 -3.47 -12.69 5.86
C ILE A 154 -2.98 -12.38 7.28
N GLU A 155 -1.89 -13.04 7.71
CA GLU A 155 -1.26 -12.83 9.00
C GLU A 155 -0.46 -11.51 9.01
N LEU A 156 0.37 -11.32 7.99
CA LEU A 156 1.15 -10.11 7.79
C LEU A 156 1.09 -9.70 6.33
N PHE A 157 0.74 -8.44 6.07
CA PHE A 157 0.74 -7.87 4.73
C PHE A 157 1.90 -6.88 4.61
N LEU A 158 2.91 -7.23 3.83
CA LEU A 158 3.97 -6.29 3.45
C LEU A 158 3.48 -5.44 2.26
N GLY A 159 3.58 -4.13 2.38
CA GLY A 159 3.21 -3.18 1.35
C GLY A 159 4.30 -2.14 1.10
N GLY A 160 4.13 -1.40 0.01
CA GLY A 160 4.85 -0.15 -0.26
C GLY A 160 3.85 0.95 -0.55
N ILE A 161 4.37 2.15 -0.83
CA ILE A 161 3.54 3.31 -1.18
C ILE A 161 3.97 3.90 -2.53
N GLY A 162 3.02 4.35 -3.35
CA GLY A 162 3.28 5.23 -4.49
C GLY A 162 3.65 6.66 -4.08
N PRO A 163 4.25 7.48 -4.97
CA PRO A 163 4.51 8.90 -4.69
C PRO A 163 3.21 9.73 -4.52
N ASP A 164 2.08 9.21 -4.98
CA ASP A 164 0.72 9.72 -4.85
C ASP A 164 -0.05 9.12 -3.65
N GLY A 165 0.62 8.30 -2.83
CA GLY A 165 -0.01 7.64 -1.68
C GLY A 165 -0.77 6.35 -1.96
N HIS A 166 -0.70 5.79 -3.17
CA HIS A 166 -1.39 4.53 -3.46
C HIS A 166 -0.75 3.33 -2.74
N ILE A 167 -1.59 2.36 -2.39
CA ILE A 167 -1.18 1.00 -2.03
C ILE A 167 -1.65 0.01 -3.11
N ALA A 168 -0.76 -0.89 -3.57
CA ALA A 168 -1.02 -1.70 -4.76
C ALA A 168 -1.39 -0.79 -5.96
N PHE A 169 -2.33 -1.19 -6.82
CA PHE A 169 -2.94 -0.30 -7.80
C PHE A 169 -4.20 0.41 -7.27
N ASN A 170 -4.33 0.62 -5.96
CA ASN A 170 -5.41 1.47 -5.40
C ASN A 170 -5.06 2.95 -5.53
N GLU A 171 -5.15 3.43 -6.77
CA GLU A 171 -4.85 4.80 -7.16
C GLU A 171 -5.78 5.83 -6.47
N PRO A 172 -5.37 7.12 -6.43
CA PRO A 172 -6.20 8.19 -5.89
C PRO A 172 -7.63 8.16 -6.41
N GLY A 173 -8.59 8.25 -5.49
CA GLY A 173 -10.03 8.13 -5.77
C GLY A 173 -10.59 6.72 -5.57
N SER A 174 -9.74 5.70 -5.37
CA SER A 174 -10.20 4.34 -5.06
C SER A 174 -10.96 4.29 -3.74
N SER A 175 -12.07 3.55 -3.69
CA SER A 175 -12.81 3.34 -2.44
C SER A 175 -11.90 2.73 -1.37
N LEU A 176 -11.93 3.30 -0.15
CA LEU A 176 -11.20 2.76 1.00
C LEU A 176 -11.78 1.42 1.49
N ALA A 177 -13.03 1.11 1.12
CA ALA A 177 -13.68 -0.18 1.38
C ALA A 177 -13.55 -1.16 0.19
N SER A 178 -12.70 -0.85 -0.80
CA SER A 178 -12.58 -1.67 -2.03
C SER A 178 -12.09 -3.09 -1.75
N ARG A 179 -12.55 -4.03 -2.58
CA ARG A 179 -12.06 -5.41 -2.68
C ARG A 179 -11.17 -5.59 -3.91
N THR A 180 -10.63 -6.81 -4.04
CA THR A 180 -9.88 -7.24 -5.22
C THR A 180 -10.71 -7.03 -6.48
N ARG A 181 -10.13 -6.34 -7.48
CA ARG A 181 -10.85 -5.92 -8.70
C ARG A 181 -9.90 -5.64 -9.87
N VAL A 182 -10.50 -5.51 -11.05
CA VAL A 182 -9.85 -4.90 -12.22
C VAL A 182 -9.72 -3.39 -11.99
N LYS A 183 -8.54 -2.84 -12.28
CA LYS A 183 -8.27 -1.41 -12.21
C LYS A 183 -7.60 -0.93 -13.49
N THR A 184 -8.15 0.12 -14.09
CA THR A 184 -7.46 0.91 -15.13
C THR A 184 -6.37 1.74 -14.48
N LEU A 185 -5.16 1.69 -15.05
CA LEU A 185 -4.02 2.47 -14.57
C LEU A 185 -4.19 3.95 -14.97
N ALA A 186 -3.94 4.83 -14.02
CA ALA A 186 -3.85 6.27 -14.24
C ALA A 186 -2.66 6.61 -15.12
N TYR A 187 -2.75 7.77 -15.77
CA TYR A 187 -1.70 8.25 -16.67
C TYR A 187 -0.33 8.34 -15.98
N ASP A 188 -0.28 8.86 -14.75
CA ASP A 188 0.98 8.98 -13.99
C ASP A 188 1.62 7.62 -13.71
N THR A 189 0.82 6.59 -13.41
CA THR A 189 1.28 5.21 -13.24
C THR A 189 1.85 4.65 -14.54
N ILE A 190 1.18 4.91 -15.67
CA ILE A 190 1.66 4.49 -16.99
C ILE A 190 3.00 5.16 -17.32
N VAL A 191 3.11 6.47 -17.10
CA VAL A 191 4.35 7.22 -17.34
C VAL A 191 5.48 6.71 -16.45
N ALA A 192 5.22 6.52 -15.15
CA ALA A 192 6.21 6.02 -14.20
C ALA A 192 6.69 4.61 -14.54
N ASN A 193 5.80 3.73 -15.01
CA ASN A 193 6.12 2.36 -15.35
C ASN A 193 6.72 2.19 -16.75
N SER A 194 6.57 3.18 -17.64
CA SER A 194 7.14 3.13 -19.00
C SER A 194 8.65 2.84 -19.01
N ARG A 195 9.38 3.22 -17.96
CA ARG A 195 10.81 2.90 -17.79
C ARG A 195 11.13 1.40 -17.84
N PHE A 196 10.18 0.56 -17.45
CA PHE A 196 10.31 -0.91 -17.50
C PHE A 196 9.97 -1.46 -18.89
N PHE A 197 9.20 -0.71 -19.69
CA PHE A 197 8.76 -1.09 -21.03
C PHE A 197 9.55 -0.36 -22.13
N GLY A 198 10.83 -0.09 -21.88
CA GLY A 198 11.72 0.57 -22.85
C GLY A 198 11.43 2.06 -23.04
N ASN A 199 10.90 2.73 -22.01
CA ASN A 199 10.42 4.12 -22.05
C ASN A 199 9.29 4.36 -23.08
N ASP A 200 8.53 3.31 -23.41
CA ASP A 200 7.42 3.37 -24.36
C ASP A 200 6.09 3.20 -23.62
N ILE A 201 5.35 4.30 -23.49
CA ILE A 201 4.03 4.37 -22.84
C ILE A 201 3.02 3.41 -23.51
N ALA A 202 3.13 3.19 -24.83
CA ALA A 202 2.19 2.34 -25.55
C ALA A 202 2.33 0.85 -25.21
N LYS A 203 3.48 0.44 -24.67
CA LYS A 203 3.76 -0.94 -24.27
C LYS A 203 3.35 -1.25 -22.83
N VAL A 204 3.02 -0.22 -22.04
CA VAL A 204 2.57 -0.41 -20.66
C VAL A 204 1.14 -0.95 -20.67
N PRO A 205 0.86 -2.06 -19.95
CA PRO A 205 -0.51 -2.55 -19.80
C PRO A 205 -1.43 -1.47 -19.23
N ARG A 206 -2.66 -1.35 -19.77
CA ARG A 206 -3.60 -0.30 -19.34
C ARG A 206 -4.43 -0.67 -18.12
N MET A 207 -4.44 -1.94 -17.76
CA MET A 207 -5.22 -2.48 -16.64
C MET A 207 -4.36 -3.43 -15.82
N ALA A 208 -4.73 -3.58 -14.56
CA ALA A 208 -4.18 -4.55 -13.64
C ALA A 208 -5.32 -5.19 -12.83
N LEU A 209 -5.09 -6.41 -12.35
CA LEU A 209 -5.82 -6.95 -11.22
C LEU A 209 -5.10 -6.51 -9.95
N THR A 210 -5.85 -6.10 -8.94
CA THR A 210 -5.26 -5.63 -7.69
C THR A 210 -6.16 -5.95 -6.51
N VAL A 211 -5.55 -6.31 -5.38
CA VAL A 211 -6.24 -6.38 -4.09
C VAL A 211 -6.80 -5.01 -3.72
N GLY A 212 -7.93 -5.00 -3.02
CA GLY A 212 -8.54 -3.76 -2.57
C GLY A 212 -7.88 -3.19 -1.32
N VAL A 213 -8.19 -1.93 -1.01
CA VAL A 213 -7.73 -1.30 0.24
C VAL A 213 -8.23 -2.09 1.45
N GLN A 214 -9.51 -2.48 1.46
CA GLN A 214 -10.06 -3.29 2.55
C GLN A 214 -9.45 -4.70 2.58
N THR A 215 -9.09 -5.27 1.43
CA THR A 215 -8.39 -6.57 1.39
C THR A 215 -7.05 -6.51 2.12
N VAL A 216 -6.32 -5.40 2.02
CA VAL A 216 -5.08 -5.18 2.80
C VAL A 216 -5.38 -4.93 4.28
N LEU A 217 -6.37 -4.07 4.58
CA LEU A 217 -6.76 -3.75 5.97
C LEU A 217 -7.40 -4.94 6.71
N ASP A 218 -7.83 -5.96 5.98
CA ASP A 218 -8.25 -7.25 6.54
C ASP A 218 -7.06 -8.14 6.91
N ALA A 219 -5.80 -7.71 6.77
CA ALA A 219 -4.69 -8.45 7.37
C ALA A 219 -4.74 -8.35 8.91
N ARG A 220 -4.06 -9.24 9.64
CA ARG A 220 -3.89 -9.05 11.09
C ARG A 220 -2.87 -7.97 11.39
N GLU A 221 -1.85 -7.89 10.54
CA GLU A 221 -0.80 -6.90 10.60
C GLU A 221 -0.49 -6.36 9.21
N VAL A 222 -0.26 -5.05 9.12
CA VAL A 222 0.18 -4.40 7.88
C VAL A 222 1.49 -3.68 8.13
N VAL A 223 2.52 -4.04 7.36
CA VAL A 223 3.86 -3.45 7.42
C VAL A 223 4.14 -2.75 6.09
N ILE A 224 4.48 -1.47 6.13
CA ILE A 224 4.76 -0.68 4.93
C ILE A 224 6.22 -0.24 4.91
N ILE A 225 6.91 -0.46 3.79
CA ILE A 225 8.24 0.14 3.53
C ILE A 225 8.10 1.43 2.72
N ILE A 226 8.73 2.52 3.18
CA ILE A 226 8.73 3.82 2.50
C ILE A 226 10.14 4.40 2.49
N THR A 227 10.79 4.43 1.33
CA THR A 227 12.20 4.86 1.22
C THR A 227 12.40 5.90 0.13
N GLY A 228 13.18 6.93 0.43
CA GLY A 228 13.60 7.99 -0.47
C GLY A 228 12.71 9.23 -0.46
N SER A 229 13.33 10.38 -0.74
CA SER A 229 12.71 11.72 -0.68
C SER A 229 11.48 11.89 -1.56
N HIS A 230 11.48 11.24 -2.73
CA HIS A 230 10.34 11.23 -3.66
C HIS A 230 9.05 10.60 -3.09
N LYS A 231 9.09 9.99 -1.89
CA LYS A 231 7.92 9.47 -1.16
C LYS A 231 7.54 10.31 0.06
N ALA A 232 8.30 11.36 0.39
CA ALA A 232 8.11 12.11 1.63
C ALA A 232 6.74 12.78 1.73
N LEU A 233 6.26 13.39 0.64
CA LEU A 233 4.92 13.98 0.59
C LEU A 233 3.84 12.93 0.85
N ALA A 234 3.95 11.75 0.24
CA ALA A 234 2.98 10.68 0.42
C ALA A 234 2.96 10.17 1.87
N LEU A 235 4.13 10.00 2.50
CA LEU A 235 4.23 9.66 3.92
C LEU A 235 3.54 10.72 4.79
N GLN A 236 3.85 12.00 4.57
CA GLN A 236 3.24 13.13 5.28
C GLN A 236 1.71 13.11 5.20
N LYS A 237 1.17 12.94 3.99
CA LYS A 237 -0.28 12.89 3.78
C LYS A 237 -0.93 11.69 4.45
N CYS A 238 -0.24 10.56 4.52
CA CYS A 238 -0.79 9.34 5.10
C CYS A 238 -0.75 9.31 6.63
N ILE A 239 0.16 10.04 7.29
CA ILE A 239 0.29 10.00 8.75
C ILE A 239 -0.12 11.29 9.46
N GLU A 240 0.06 12.46 8.83
CA GLU A 240 -0.31 13.76 9.41
C GLU A 240 -1.61 14.32 8.81
N GLY A 241 -1.99 13.86 7.62
CA GLY A 241 -3.29 14.14 7.01
C GLY A 241 -4.40 13.29 7.61
N GLY A 242 -5.65 13.67 7.35
CA GLY A 242 -6.80 12.81 7.67
C GLY A 242 -6.95 11.66 6.65
N VAL A 243 -7.70 10.63 7.04
CA VAL A 243 -8.09 9.53 6.15
C VAL A 243 -8.77 10.08 4.89
N ASN A 244 -8.20 9.79 3.73
CA ASN A 244 -8.60 10.38 2.45
C ASN A 244 -8.33 9.40 1.29
N HIS A 245 -9.35 9.13 0.48
CA HIS A 245 -9.23 8.24 -0.68
C HIS A 245 -8.32 8.75 -1.80
N MET A 246 -7.88 10.01 -1.76
CA MET A 246 -6.85 10.54 -2.65
C MET A 246 -5.44 10.12 -2.22
N TRP A 247 -5.27 9.64 -0.99
CA TRP A 247 -4.03 9.11 -0.42
C TRP A 247 -4.39 7.76 0.21
N THR A 248 -4.62 6.73 -0.59
CA THR A 248 -5.34 5.52 -0.12
C THR A 248 -4.66 4.82 1.05
N LEU A 249 -3.34 4.92 1.19
CA LEU A 249 -2.62 4.40 2.36
C LEU A 249 -2.94 5.16 3.68
N SER A 250 -3.51 6.37 3.64
CA SER A 250 -4.01 7.05 4.85
C SER A 250 -5.06 6.22 5.62
N SER A 251 -5.73 5.27 4.94
CA SER A 251 -6.63 4.30 5.58
C SER A 251 -5.94 3.41 6.62
N LEU A 252 -4.62 3.29 6.58
CA LEU A 252 -3.81 2.57 7.56
C LEU A 252 -3.96 3.13 8.98
N GLN A 253 -4.38 4.40 9.12
CA GLN A 253 -4.73 5.01 10.41
C GLN A 253 -5.89 4.28 11.12
N LEU A 254 -6.71 3.53 10.39
CA LEU A 254 -7.83 2.76 10.92
C LEU A 254 -7.44 1.32 11.27
N HIS A 255 -6.23 0.88 10.91
CA HIS A 255 -5.79 -0.50 11.12
C HIS A 255 -5.24 -0.70 12.54
N PRO A 256 -5.67 -1.74 13.29
CA PRO A 256 -5.28 -1.92 14.69
C PRO A 256 -3.80 -2.23 14.90
N HIS A 257 -3.14 -2.82 13.88
CA HIS A 257 -1.73 -3.22 13.94
C HIS A 257 -0.99 -2.79 12.67
N ALA A 258 -0.81 -1.49 12.53
CA ALA A 258 -0.06 -0.89 11.43
C ALA A 258 1.37 -0.54 11.82
N MET A 259 2.31 -0.84 10.93
CA MET A 259 3.70 -0.41 11.03
C MET A 259 4.17 0.20 9.72
N ILE A 260 4.76 1.38 9.80
CA ILE A 260 5.48 2.02 8.71
C ILE A 260 6.96 2.00 9.08
N VAL A 261 7.80 1.54 8.18
CA VAL A 261 9.26 1.62 8.29
C VAL A 261 9.77 2.51 7.17
N ALA A 262 10.39 3.62 7.56
CA ALA A 262 10.86 4.65 6.67
C ALA A 262 12.38 4.86 6.81
N ASP A 263 13.04 5.26 5.72
CA ASP A 263 14.36 5.88 5.81
C ASP A 263 14.24 7.38 6.15
N ASP A 264 15.35 8.01 6.55
CA ASP A 264 15.33 9.42 6.97
C ASP A 264 14.88 10.35 5.82
N ASP A 265 15.28 10.04 4.58
CA ASP A 265 14.88 10.75 3.35
C ASP A 265 13.36 10.75 3.13
N ALA A 266 12.66 9.66 3.45
CA ALA A 266 11.20 9.62 3.35
C ALA A 266 10.51 10.51 4.40
N THR A 267 11.22 11.02 5.41
CA THR A 267 10.64 11.85 6.48
C THR A 267 10.73 13.35 6.24
N LEU A 268 11.31 13.80 5.12
CA LEU A 268 11.62 15.21 4.87
C LEU A 268 10.43 16.17 4.96
N GLU A 269 9.24 15.70 4.58
CA GLU A 269 8.00 16.50 4.62
C GLU A 269 7.25 16.40 5.96
N LEU A 270 7.68 15.51 6.87
CA LEU A 270 7.08 15.39 8.20
C LEU A 270 7.45 16.59 9.08
N GLN A 271 6.57 16.90 10.03
CA GLN A 271 6.88 17.83 11.09
C GLN A 271 7.98 17.25 11.99
N VAL A 272 8.89 18.12 12.43
CA VAL A 272 9.97 17.75 13.35
C VAL A 272 9.43 17.12 14.63
N LYS A 273 8.27 17.62 15.11
CA LYS A 273 7.58 17.08 16.29
C LYS A 273 7.15 15.62 16.07
N THR A 274 6.65 15.28 14.88
CA THR A 274 6.23 13.92 14.52
C THR A 274 7.42 12.97 14.55
N VAL A 275 8.53 13.34 13.89
CA VAL A 275 9.75 12.53 13.86
C VAL A 275 10.32 12.32 15.27
N LYS A 276 10.42 13.40 16.07
CA LYS A 276 10.90 13.32 17.45
C LYS A 276 10.01 12.43 18.33
N TYR A 277 8.69 12.51 18.15
CA TYR A 277 7.75 11.68 18.90
C TYR A 277 7.99 10.19 18.65
N PHE A 278 8.06 9.78 17.39
CA PHE A 278 8.25 8.36 17.05
C PHE A 278 9.66 7.84 17.36
N LYS A 279 10.71 8.64 17.13
CA LYS A 279 12.09 8.28 17.57
C LYS A 279 12.15 8.12 19.10
N SER A 280 11.46 8.98 19.85
CA SER A 280 11.39 8.88 21.32
C SER A 280 10.63 7.65 21.79
N ILE A 281 9.54 7.25 21.12
CA ILE A 281 8.80 6.02 21.45
C ILE A 281 9.72 4.80 21.30
N GLU A 282 10.41 4.66 20.17
CA GLU A 282 11.35 3.56 19.92
C GLU A 282 12.45 3.50 20.98
N GLN A 283 13.06 4.64 21.32
CA GLN A 283 14.13 4.71 22.30
C GLN A 283 13.67 4.34 23.72
N VAL A 284 12.49 4.82 24.14
CA VAL A 284 11.94 4.47 25.45
C VAL A 284 11.60 2.99 25.49
N ALA A 285 10.99 2.47 24.43
CA ALA A 285 10.67 1.06 24.29
C ALA A 285 11.96 0.21 24.45
N SER A 286 13.01 0.50 23.67
CA SER A 286 14.28 -0.24 23.75
C SER A 286 14.94 -0.16 25.13
N THR A 287 14.93 1.01 25.78
CA THR A 287 15.58 1.24 27.07
C THR A 287 14.87 0.50 28.20
N GLN A 288 13.54 0.40 28.13
CA GLN A 288 12.71 -0.26 29.14
C GLN A 288 12.60 -1.78 28.91
N GLY A 289 13.31 -2.34 27.93
CA GLY A 289 13.22 -3.76 27.57
C GLY A 289 11.92 -4.14 26.86
N PHE A 290 11.01 -3.18 26.63
CA PHE A 290 9.89 -3.33 25.72
C PHE A 290 10.43 -3.14 24.31
N THR A 291 10.93 -4.19 23.65
CA THR A 291 10.91 -4.10 22.19
C THR A 291 9.45 -3.84 21.80
N GLN A 292 9.17 -3.05 20.77
CA GLN A 292 7.85 -3.15 20.12
C GLN A 292 7.80 -4.50 19.38
N THR A 293 7.99 -5.57 20.15
CA THR A 293 8.11 -6.94 19.72
C THR A 293 6.72 -7.42 19.40
N LEU A 294 6.67 -8.19 18.32
CA LEU A 294 5.60 -9.04 17.80
C LEU A 294 4.24 -8.89 18.50
N PRO A 295 3.15 -8.56 17.77
CA PRO A 295 1.81 -8.54 18.35
C PRO A 295 1.55 -9.81 19.16
N ASP A 296 0.88 -9.65 20.30
CA ASP A 296 0.60 -10.73 21.24
C ASP A 296 0.10 -11.98 20.50
N ILE A 297 0.63 -13.14 20.88
CA ILE A 297 0.30 -14.44 20.31
C ILE A 297 -1.21 -14.68 20.35
N SER A 298 -1.91 -14.15 21.38
CA SER A 298 -3.38 -14.20 21.49
C SER A 298 -4.11 -13.53 20.30
N ILE A 299 -3.58 -12.42 19.78
CA ILE A 299 -4.14 -11.64 18.66
C ILE A 299 -3.88 -12.35 17.33
N THR A 300 -2.68 -12.87 17.15
CA THR A 300 -2.24 -13.58 15.93
C THR A 300 -2.86 -14.95 15.74
N THR A 301 -3.21 -15.62 16.84
CA THR A 301 -3.82 -16.96 16.82
C THR A 301 -5.33 -16.96 16.97
N SER A 302 -5.94 -15.80 17.26
CA SER A 302 -7.40 -15.68 17.33
C SER A 302 -8.04 -16.18 16.03
N LYS A 303 -8.90 -17.21 16.14
CA LYS A 303 -9.76 -17.61 15.02
C LYS A 303 -10.55 -16.36 14.61
N ARG A 304 -10.50 -15.98 13.33
CA ARG A 304 -11.60 -15.17 12.79
C ARG A 304 -12.84 -16.04 12.83
N ASP A 305 -13.99 -15.46 13.17
CA ASP A 305 -15.28 -16.03 12.85
C ASP A 305 -15.33 -16.21 11.32
N SER A 306 -14.88 -17.36 10.83
CA SER A 306 -15.09 -17.70 9.43
C SER A 306 -16.58 -17.79 9.24
N ILE A 307 -17.16 -16.95 8.38
CA ILE A 307 -18.59 -16.96 8.02
C ILE A 307 -19.05 -18.36 7.56
N ILE A 308 -18.12 -19.25 7.20
CA ILE A 308 -18.35 -20.65 6.87
C ILE A 308 -18.94 -21.45 8.05
N GLU A 309 -18.61 -21.17 9.32
CA GLU A 309 -19.29 -21.83 10.46
C GLU A 309 -20.76 -21.40 10.60
N LYS A 310 -21.20 -20.30 9.93
CA LYS A 310 -22.61 -19.88 9.86
C LYS A 310 -23.34 -20.38 8.61
N LEU A 311 -22.65 -20.99 7.64
CA LEU A 311 -23.30 -21.81 6.62
C LEU A 311 -23.27 -23.26 7.08
N ASP A 312 -24.09 -23.57 8.08
CA ASP A 312 -24.61 -24.91 8.27
C ASP A 312 -25.08 -25.41 6.89
N SER A 313 -24.54 -26.54 6.44
CA SER A 313 -24.99 -27.25 5.25
C SER A 313 -26.51 -27.28 5.22
N PRO A 314 -27.19 -27.06 4.07
CA PRO A 314 -28.65 -26.98 4.04
C PRO A 314 -29.23 -28.23 4.68
N ARG A 315 -29.78 -28.08 5.88
CA ARG A 315 -30.49 -29.16 6.57
C ARG A 315 -31.65 -29.52 5.66
N SER A 316 -31.68 -30.78 5.21
CA SER A 316 -32.77 -31.36 4.46
C SER A 316 -34.10 -30.94 5.12
N PRO A 317 -35.06 -30.36 4.39
CA PRO A 317 -36.28 -29.87 5.01
C PRO A 317 -37.00 -31.04 5.67
N LYS A 318 -37.17 -30.94 7.00
CA LYS A 318 -38.03 -31.86 7.75
C LYS A 318 -39.47 -31.63 7.29
N SER A 319 -40.11 -32.69 6.84
CA SER A 319 -41.54 -32.74 6.53
C SER A 319 -42.35 -32.17 7.69
N SER A 320 -43.00 -31.03 7.47
CA SER A 320 -44.04 -30.51 8.36
C SER A 320 -45.40 -30.87 7.80
N SER A 321 -46.21 -31.51 8.64
CA SER A 321 -47.63 -31.81 8.44
C SER A 321 -48.46 -30.53 8.19
N PRO A 322 -49.59 -30.63 7.47
CA PRO A 322 -50.34 -29.44 7.05
C PRO A 322 -51.03 -28.75 8.24
N PHE A 323 -50.81 -27.44 8.36
CA PHE A 323 -51.46 -26.57 9.34
C PHE A 323 -52.86 -26.20 8.84
N VAL A 324 -53.88 -26.49 9.65
CA VAL A 324 -55.28 -26.08 9.42
C VAL A 324 -55.46 -24.68 10.00
N ILE A 325 -55.95 -23.73 9.18
CA ILE A 325 -56.29 -22.37 9.62
C ILE A 325 -57.75 -22.33 10.05
N THR A 326 -57.99 -22.10 11.34
CA THR A 326 -59.32 -21.82 11.89
C THR A 326 -59.45 -20.32 12.13
N LEU A 327 -60.39 -19.66 11.45
CA LEU A 327 -60.74 -18.26 11.69
C LEU A 327 -61.83 -18.16 12.75
N SER A 328 -61.62 -17.38 13.80
CA SER A 328 -62.67 -16.96 14.73
C SER A 328 -62.73 -15.44 14.83
N SER A 329 -63.90 -14.92 14.46
CA SER A 329 -64.37 -13.53 14.52
C SER A 329 -64.74 -13.08 15.93
N THR A 330 -64.58 -11.78 16.24
CA THR A 330 -65.58 -11.00 17.02
C THR A 330 -65.41 -9.48 16.82
N PRO A 331 -66.46 -8.67 17.07
CA PRO A 331 -66.76 -7.45 16.31
C PRO A 331 -66.72 -6.15 17.12
N THR A 332 -66.71 -4.99 16.45
CA THR A 332 -67.51 -3.80 16.83
C THR A 332 -67.55 -2.76 15.70
N SER A 333 -68.73 -2.21 15.45
CA SER A 333 -69.10 -1.18 14.46
C SER A 333 -69.59 0.09 15.22
N PRO A 334 -70.25 1.11 14.61
CA PRO A 334 -70.33 1.56 13.21
C PRO A 334 -70.26 3.10 13.03
N THR A 335 -70.12 3.58 11.77
CA THR A 335 -70.78 4.77 11.14
C THR A 335 -70.06 5.04 9.80
N SER A 336 -70.63 5.35 8.63
CA SER A 336 -72.00 5.38 8.09
C SER A 336 -71.87 5.61 6.56
N PHE A 337 -72.63 4.84 5.79
CA PHE A 337 -73.06 4.94 4.38
C PHE A 337 -72.62 6.12 3.47
N ASN A 338 -72.17 5.81 2.24
CA ASN A 338 -73.08 5.87 1.07
C ASN A 338 -72.53 5.16 -0.19
N ASN A 339 -73.45 4.45 -0.84
CA ASN A 339 -73.33 3.68 -2.09
C ASN A 339 -73.26 4.59 -3.33
N THR A 340 -72.57 4.15 -4.39
CA THR A 340 -73.25 3.84 -5.67
C THR A 340 -72.33 3.09 -6.64
N SER A 341 -72.88 1.97 -7.14
CA SER A 341 -72.33 1.04 -8.11
C SER A 341 -72.31 1.61 -9.53
N LYS A 342 -71.39 1.14 -10.38
CA LYS A 342 -71.71 0.61 -11.72
C LYS A 342 -70.50 -0.05 -12.40
N THR A 343 -70.64 -1.36 -12.60
CA THR A 343 -69.98 -2.18 -13.61
C THR A 343 -70.44 -1.79 -15.02
N LEU A 344 -69.54 -1.78 -16.02
CA LEU A 344 -69.57 -2.64 -17.22
C LEU A 344 -68.74 -2.11 -18.41
N SER A 345 -68.09 -3.08 -19.04
CA SER A 345 -67.89 -3.29 -20.49
C SER A 345 -66.93 -2.43 -21.29
N VAL A 346 -66.02 -3.18 -21.92
CA VAL A 346 -65.10 -2.89 -23.00
C VAL A 346 -65.85 -2.51 -24.29
N HIS A 347 -65.47 -1.38 -24.89
CA HIS A 347 -65.64 -1.15 -26.32
C HIS A 347 -64.36 -0.58 -26.93
N ASN A 348 -64.00 -1.18 -28.06
CA ASN A 348 -62.80 -0.98 -28.83
C ASN A 348 -63.11 0.03 -29.94
N THR A 349 -62.46 1.19 -29.93
CA THR A 349 -62.42 2.10 -31.09
C THR A 349 -61.03 2.68 -31.22
N LYS A 350 -60.41 2.41 -32.37
CA LYS A 350 -59.20 3.06 -32.87
C LYS A 350 -59.42 4.57 -32.91
N ALA A 351 -58.56 5.32 -32.24
CA ALA A 351 -58.36 6.73 -32.50
C ALA A 351 -56.87 7.05 -32.31
N ASP A 352 -56.35 7.71 -33.32
CA ASP A 352 -55.02 8.26 -33.49
C ASP A 352 -54.61 9.15 -32.32
N THR A 353 -53.40 8.97 -31.77
CA THR A 353 -52.80 9.96 -30.87
C THR A 353 -51.28 9.79 -30.84
N GLN A 354 -50.61 10.84 -31.31
CA GLN A 354 -49.18 11.05 -31.29
C GLN A 354 -48.61 10.89 -29.87
N ARG A 355 -47.50 10.14 -29.72
CA ARG A 355 -46.71 10.11 -28.48
C ARG A 355 -45.98 11.45 -28.30
N PRO A 356 -45.99 12.06 -27.11
CA PRO A 356 -45.04 13.12 -26.80
C PRO A 356 -43.63 12.50 -26.63
N VAL A 357 -42.67 13.06 -27.37
CA VAL A 357 -41.24 12.77 -27.24
C VAL A 357 -40.73 13.48 -25.98
N THR A 358 -40.16 12.73 -25.05
CA THR A 358 -39.41 13.29 -23.91
C THR A 358 -38.12 13.92 -24.42
N PRO A 359 -37.78 15.18 -24.12
CA PRO A 359 -36.48 15.74 -24.53
C PRO A 359 -35.35 15.15 -23.69
N GLU A 360 -34.20 14.91 -24.32
CA GLU A 360 -32.96 14.45 -23.67
C GLU A 360 -32.42 15.49 -22.65
N PRO A 361 -31.74 15.04 -21.58
CA PRO A 361 -31.14 15.95 -20.61
C PRO A 361 -29.91 16.66 -21.21
N ILE A 362 -29.92 17.99 -21.19
CA ILE A 362 -28.77 18.83 -21.52
C ILE A 362 -27.75 18.74 -20.37
N LEU A 363 -26.54 18.26 -20.65
CA LEU A 363 -25.40 18.33 -19.74
C LEU A 363 -24.81 19.76 -19.76
N GLU A 364 -25.12 20.57 -18.74
CA GLU A 364 -24.41 21.83 -18.49
C GLU A 364 -22.99 21.56 -17.98
N LYS A 365 -21.99 22.24 -18.54
CA LYS A 365 -20.58 22.19 -18.10
C LYS A 365 -20.36 23.25 -17.01
N MET A 366 -19.49 22.95 -16.04
CA MET A 366 -19.14 23.87 -14.95
C MET A 366 -18.42 25.17 -15.41
N SER A 367 -18.13 25.34 -16.71
CA SER A 367 -17.61 26.59 -17.28
C SER A 367 -18.61 27.74 -17.30
N ASP A 368 -19.90 27.45 -17.19
CA ASP A 368 -20.96 28.42 -17.48
C ASP A 368 -21.40 29.22 -16.24
N ARG A 369 -20.67 29.10 -15.12
CA ARG A 369 -20.95 29.76 -13.82
C ARG A 369 -19.87 30.73 -13.37
N LEU A 370 -19.28 31.50 -14.29
CA LEU A 370 -18.39 32.61 -13.91
C LEU A 370 -18.99 33.95 -14.34
N PRO A 371 -19.19 34.93 -13.43
CA PRO A 371 -19.61 36.27 -13.82
C PRO A 371 -18.46 36.99 -14.56
N PRO A 372 -18.76 37.92 -15.49
CA PRO A 372 -17.73 38.60 -16.26
C PRO A 372 -16.92 39.55 -15.38
N SER A 373 -15.60 39.42 -15.46
CA SER A 373 -14.61 40.36 -14.91
C SER A 373 -14.64 41.69 -15.69
N PRO A 374 -14.65 42.87 -15.04
CA PRO A 374 -14.43 44.13 -15.74
C PRO A 374 -12.92 44.42 -15.92
N SER A 375 -12.53 44.80 -17.14
CA SER A 375 -11.21 45.34 -17.51
C SER A 375 -11.09 46.85 -17.20
N PRO A 376 -9.86 47.42 -17.17
CA PRO A 376 -9.49 48.47 -16.21
C PRO A 376 -9.71 49.90 -16.72
N ALA A 377 -10.14 50.78 -15.82
CA ALA A 377 -10.09 52.23 -16.03
C ALA A 377 -9.08 52.86 -15.06
N PHE A 378 -8.11 53.57 -15.62
CA PHE A 378 -7.18 54.43 -14.89
C PHE A 378 -7.94 55.60 -14.26
N ALA A 379 -7.81 55.78 -12.93
CA ALA A 379 -8.02 57.06 -12.27
C ALA A 379 -7.09 57.18 -11.06
N LYS A 380 -6.20 58.19 -11.09
CA LYS A 380 -5.36 58.63 -9.97
C LYS A 380 -6.26 59.20 -8.87
N LEU A 381 -6.01 58.88 -7.59
CA LEU A 381 -6.05 59.84 -6.46
C LEU A 381 -5.59 59.19 -5.14
N SER A 382 -4.47 59.73 -4.65
CA SER A 382 -4.10 60.06 -3.25
C SER A 382 -4.12 59.03 -2.13
N VAL A 383 -2.92 58.89 -1.55
CA VAL A 383 -2.55 58.26 -0.28
C VAL A 383 -3.13 59.04 0.90
N ASN A 384 -3.83 58.36 1.84
CA ASN A 384 -3.49 58.38 3.27
C ASN A 384 -4.44 57.54 4.16
N THR A 385 -3.82 56.90 5.16
CA THR A 385 -4.33 56.27 6.41
C THR A 385 -4.44 54.73 6.41
N PRO A 386 -3.56 54.01 7.16
CA PRO A 386 -3.67 52.56 7.33
C PRO A 386 -4.58 52.20 8.52
N VAL A 387 -5.60 51.37 8.27
CA VAL A 387 -6.27 50.61 9.32
C VAL A 387 -5.52 49.29 9.48
N GLN A 388 -4.76 49.14 10.56
CA GLN A 388 -4.10 47.89 10.93
C GLN A 388 -5.16 46.88 11.40
N ARG A 389 -5.28 45.75 10.70
CA ARG A 389 -5.79 44.49 11.27
C ARG A 389 -4.59 43.64 11.70
N PRO A 390 -4.61 43.01 12.88
CA PRO A 390 -3.52 42.14 13.30
C PRO A 390 -3.48 40.90 12.41
N ILE A 391 -2.37 40.74 11.68
CA ILE A 391 -2.01 39.50 11.01
C ILE A 391 -1.60 38.53 12.12
N THR A 392 -2.39 37.48 12.31
CA THR A 392 -1.90 36.29 13.03
C THR A 392 -0.81 35.67 12.15
N PRO A 393 0.40 35.38 12.67
CA PRO A 393 1.37 34.64 11.89
C PRO A 393 0.76 33.27 11.61
N GLU A 394 0.52 32.98 10.34
CA GLU A 394 0.22 31.64 9.87
C GLU A 394 1.38 30.76 10.36
N LEU A 395 1.11 29.84 11.30
CA LEU A 395 2.12 28.90 11.79
C LEU A 395 2.51 28.02 10.61
N VAL A 396 3.58 28.39 9.91
CA VAL A 396 4.25 27.49 8.98
C VAL A 396 4.79 26.33 9.82
N PRO A 397 4.31 25.09 9.62
CA PRO A 397 4.81 23.96 10.40
C PRO A 397 6.30 23.74 10.10
N ASP A 398 7.11 23.61 11.16
CA ASP A 398 8.56 23.33 11.09
C ASP A 398 8.80 21.91 10.54
N ARG A 399 9.17 21.81 9.26
CA ARG A 399 9.40 20.53 8.56
C ARG A 399 10.84 20.06 8.74
N MET A 400 11.05 18.75 8.59
CA MET A 400 12.40 18.17 8.62
C MET A 400 13.31 18.77 7.54
N SER A 401 12.79 19.01 6.34
CA SER A 401 13.51 19.65 5.24
C SER A 401 14.09 21.03 5.58
N ASP A 402 13.44 21.78 6.46
CA ASP A 402 13.83 23.16 6.80
C ASP A 402 15.11 23.23 7.65
N ARG A 403 15.53 22.09 8.21
CA ARG A 403 16.67 21.97 9.13
C ARG A 403 17.90 21.31 8.51
N LEU A 404 17.82 20.90 7.24
CA LEU A 404 18.98 20.39 6.51
C LEU A 404 19.93 21.55 6.14
N PRO A 405 21.27 21.34 6.17
CA PRO A 405 22.20 22.32 5.65
C PRO A 405 21.88 22.59 4.18
N ARG A 406 21.56 23.84 3.82
CA ARG A 406 21.42 24.22 2.41
C ARG A 406 22.78 24.04 1.73
N THR A 407 22.88 23.10 0.80
CA THR A 407 24.02 23.07 -0.14
C THR A 407 24.08 24.43 -0.86
N PRO A 408 25.22 25.12 -0.88
CA PRO A 408 25.31 26.38 -1.59
C PRO A 408 25.02 26.13 -3.07
N GLU A 409 24.03 26.87 -3.61
CA GLU A 409 23.76 26.90 -5.04
C GLU A 409 25.07 27.18 -5.79
N MET A 410 25.44 26.27 -6.70
CA MET A 410 26.46 26.55 -7.71
C MET A 410 25.94 27.70 -8.58
N ARG A 411 26.34 28.93 -8.24
CA ARG A 411 26.27 30.05 -9.17
C ARG A 411 27.10 29.68 -10.40
N ALA A 412 26.47 29.68 -11.56
CA ALA A 412 27.14 29.56 -12.85
C ALA A 412 28.21 30.66 -12.95
N VAL A 413 29.47 30.25 -13.07
CA VAL A 413 30.60 31.14 -13.33
C VAL A 413 30.77 31.24 -14.84
N THR A 414 30.54 32.44 -15.38
CA THR A 414 30.94 32.82 -16.75
C THR A 414 32.47 32.90 -16.86
N PRO A 415 33.05 32.57 -18.02
CA PRO A 415 34.50 32.39 -18.16
C PRO A 415 35.19 33.72 -18.48
N GLU A 416 36.12 34.17 -17.64
CA GLU A 416 37.18 35.09 -18.09
C GLU A 416 38.39 35.10 -17.13
N LEU A 417 39.57 34.98 -17.74
CA LEU A 417 40.90 35.41 -17.28
C LEU A 417 41.64 34.54 -16.23
N MET A 418 42.43 33.60 -16.76
CA MET A 418 43.67 33.10 -16.14
C MET A 418 44.73 34.21 -16.07
N PRO A 419 45.54 34.22 -15.01
CA PRO A 419 46.96 34.54 -15.17
C PRO A 419 47.87 33.43 -14.65
N ASP A 420 48.83 33.07 -15.50
CA ASP A 420 50.03 32.29 -15.21
C ASP A 420 50.83 32.84 -14.03
N ARG A 421 51.36 31.92 -13.20
CA ARG A 421 52.77 31.90 -12.76
C ARG A 421 53.07 30.60 -12.01
N MET A 422 53.73 29.68 -12.70
CA MET A 422 54.47 28.57 -12.10
C MET A 422 55.98 28.84 -12.19
N ALA A 423 56.66 28.56 -11.08
CA ALA A 423 58.04 28.05 -10.91
C ALA A 423 58.49 28.53 -9.50
N ASP A 424 59.03 27.73 -8.59
CA ASP A 424 59.92 26.60 -8.79
C ASP A 424 60.13 25.85 -7.45
N ARG A 425 60.27 24.51 -7.47
CA ARG A 425 61.46 23.77 -7.00
C ARG A 425 61.27 22.24 -6.94
N LEU A 426 61.91 21.58 -7.92
CA LEU A 426 62.86 20.44 -7.82
C LEU A 426 62.29 19.05 -7.34
N VAL A 427 62.57 17.89 -7.94
CA VAL A 427 63.63 17.48 -8.90
C VAL A 427 63.44 16.01 -9.37
N ARG A 428 64.04 15.70 -10.55
CA ARG A 428 64.51 14.40 -11.12
C ARG A 428 63.61 13.58 -12.08
N THR A 429 63.81 13.85 -13.37
CA THR A 429 63.83 12.94 -14.55
C THR A 429 65.22 12.23 -14.67
N PRO A 430 65.48 11.20 -15.54
CA PRO A 430 65.09 11.03 -16.97
C PRO A 430 64.54 9.63 -17.35
N GLN A 431 63.65 9.41 -18.33
CA GLN A 431 63.50 9.81 -19.75
C GLN A 431 64.34 8.97 -20.73
N VAL A 432 63.69 8.11 -21.55
CA VAL A 432 63.93 7.77 -22.98
C VAL A 432 62.64 7.07 -23.50
N ALA A 433 61.76 7.69 -24.31
CA ALA A 433 61.67 7.71 -25.80
C ALA A 433 61.70 6.30 -26.46
N GLY A 434 60.85 5.92 -27.43
CA GLY A 434 59.78 6.54 -28.21
C GLY A 434 59.35 5.58 -29.34
N GLN A 435 58.23 5.91 -30.03
CA GLN A 435 57.78 5.38 -31.34
C GLN A 435 57.39 3.87 -31.38
N GLY A 436 56.34 3.38 -32.05
CA GLY A 436 55.50 3.90 -33.12
C GLY A 436 55.42 2.85 -34.25
N LEU A 437 54.19 2.50 -34.64
CA LEU A 437 53.75 1.88 -35.92
C LEU A 437 53.56 0.34 -36.01
N ASP A 438 52.29 0.02 -36.35
CA ASP A 438 51.79 -0.84 -37.43
C ASP A 438 52.17 -2.33 -37.53
N GLY A 439 51.10 -3.14 -37.41
CA GLY A 439 50.70 -4.10 -38.44
C GLY A 439 51.33 -5.48 -38.42
N LEU A 440 50.51 -6.51 -38.14
CA LEU A 440 50.32 -7.67 -39.02
C LEU A 440 49.34 -8.69 -38.41
N VAL A 441 48.22 -8.85 -39.11
CA VAL A 441 47.42 -10.08 -39.23
C VAL A 441 48.35 -11.23 -39.67
N VAL A 442 48.25 -12.43 -39.09
CA VAL A 442 47.71 -13.66 -39.76
C VAL A 442 47.63 -14.86 -38.79
N ASP A 443 46.48 -15.52 -38.89
CA ASP A 443 46.20 -16.96 -38.93
C ASP A 443 46.46 -17.93 -37.76
N GLU A 444 45.32 -18.52 -37.38
CA GLU A 444 45.09 -19.82 -36.76
C GLU A 444 45.90 -20.96 -37.39
N LEU A 445 46.26 -21.96 -36.58
CA LEU A 445 46.34 -23.39 -36.92
C LEU A 445 46.59 -24.21 -35.63
N PRO A 446 46.35 -25.55 -35.58
CA PRO A 446 45.12 -26.08 -34.98
C PRO A 446 45.33 -27.08 -33.83
N LEU A 447 44.19 -27.46 -33.22
CA LEU A 447 43.99 -28.60 -32.33
C LEU A 447 44.57 -29.93 -32.88
N SER A 448 45.32 -30.66 -32.05
CA SER A 448 45.08 -32.11 -31.86
C SER A 448 45.83 -32.72 -30.66
N SER A 449 45.07 -33.55 -29.94
CA SER A 449 45.48 -34.81 -29.28
C SER A 449 45.95 -34.81 -27.81
N MET A 450 45.35 -35.80 -27.11
CA MET A 450 45.74 -36.43 -25.85
C MET A 450 45.61 -35.56 -24.59
N GLY A 451 44.66 -35.81 -23.68
CA GLY A 451 44.21 -37.10 -23.19
C GLY A 451 44.97 -37.44 -21.91
N GLN A 452 44.49 -36.98 -20.76
CA GLN A 452 44.76 -37.65 -19.50
C GLN A 452 43.63 -37.41 -18.48
N ARG A 453 43.38 -38.51 -17.78
CA ARG A 453 42.26 -38.86 -16.91
C ARG A 453 42.53 -38.43 -15.46
N ILE A 454 41.43 -38.17 -14.74
CA ILE A 454 41.17 -38.41 -13.30
C ILE A 454 41.92 -37.46 -12.33
N ALA A 455 41.31 -36.79 -11.34
CA ALA A 455 40.14 -37.09 -10.50
C ALA A 455 39.40 -35.81 -10.06
N VAL A 456 38.06 -35.88 -9.92
CA VAL A 456 37.30 -35.89 -8.64
C VAL A 456 36.08 -36.77 -8.84
#